data_AF-A0A963B9A3-F1
#
_entry.id   AF-A0A963B9A3-F1
#
_cell.length_a   1.000
_cell.length_b   1.000
_cell.length_c   1.000
_cell.angle_alpha   90.00
_cell.angle_beta   90.00
_cell.angle_gamma   90.00
#
_symmetry.space_group_name_H-M   'P 1'
#
loop_
_entity.id
_entity.type
_entity.pdbx_description
1 polymer ?
#
loop_
_entity_poly.entity_id
_entity_poly.type
_entity_poly.pdbx_seq_one_letter_code
_entity_poly.pdbx_strand_id
1 'polypeptide(L)'
;MTSESIDGGIDDLLNQHFAGKVVRKDLTKLIKEGANVPVYVLEYLLGMYCASNDEEIIRDGMETVKNILAENYVRPDEAEKVKSKIKERGSYKVIDKVTVRLNERRDIYEALLSNLGVKDAEIPANYVKQFEKLLVGGIWCIVTVHYYFEEGQKGSPFTIGDLKPIQLPNMDLEGLFEGRKSFSEAQWIDVLCRSTGMEPSNLDERVKWHLMVRMIPFVENNYNCCELGPRGTGKSHIYKEISPNSILISGGQTTVANLFYNLARRQVGLVGLWDCVAFDEVAGISFKDKDGVQIMKDYMASGSFARGRDSINAYASMVFVGNINQPVDTLVKTSHLLAPFPETMIDSAFFDR
;
A
#
# COMPACT_ATOMS: atom_id res chain seq x y z
N MET A 1 26.00 -33.33 27.64
CA MET A 1 26.54 -33.20 26.27
C MET A 1 25.96 -34.36 25.50
N THR A 2 25.07 -34.25 24.54
CA THR A 2 24.61 -33.21 23.57
C THR A 2 23.37 -33.88 22.95
N SER A 3 22.27 -33.26 22.56
CA SER A 3 21.93 -31.90 22.17
C SER A 3 20.40 -31.85 22.21
N GLU A 4 19.82 -31.15 23.17
CA GLU A 4 18.48 -30.59 22.96
C GLU A 4 18.70 -29.47 21.95
N SER A 5 18.40 -29.76 20.68
CA SER A 5 18.22 -28.71 19.69
C SER A 5 17.09 -27.84 20.22
N ILE A 6 17.44 -26.62 20.64
CA ILE A 6 16.48 -25.55 20.88
C ILE A 6 15.67 -25.45 19.59
N ASP A 7 14.45 -25.98 19.59
CA ASP A 7 13.42 -25.68 18.60
C ASP A 7 12.98 -24.25 18.89
N GLY A 8 13.86 -23.29 18.59
CA GLY A 8 13.54 -21.88 18.65
C GLY A 8 12.49 -21.62 17.60
N GLY A 9 11.32 -21.14 18.04
CA GLY A 9 10.21 -20.90 17.13
C GLY A 9 10.64 -19.96 16.00
N ILE A 10 9.89 -19.95 14.90
CA ILE A 10 10.09 -19.01 13.79
C ILE A 10 10.17 -17.54 14.27
N ASP A 11 9.49 -17.21 15.37
CA ASP A 11 9.53 -15.88 15.99
C ASP A 11 10.87 -15.57 16.66
N ASP A 12 11.54 -16.56 17.27
CA ASP A 12 12.88 -16.39 17.84
C ASP A 12 13.90 -16.13 16.73
N LEU A 13 13.82 -16.91 15.65
CA LEU A 13 14.67 -16.71 14.46
C LEU A 13 14.44 -15.34 13.82
N LEU A 14 13.17 -14.91 13.71
CA LEU A 14 12.83 -13.58 13.21
C LEU A 14 13.40 -12.48 14.10
N ASN A 15 13.24 -12.58 15.41
CA ASN A 15 13.79 -11.59 16.35
C ASN A 15 15.32 -11.56 16.36
N GLN A 16 15.97 -12.71 16.15
CA GLN A 16 17.43 -12.82 16.08
C GLN A 16 18.01 -12.21 14.80
N HIS A 17 17.43 -12.54 13.63
CA HIS A 17 17.99 -12.19 12.33
C HIS A 17 17.39 -10.93 11.71
N PHE A 18 16.23 -10.49 12.19
CA PHE A 18 15.49 -9.32 11.72
C PHE A 18 15.10 -8.37 12.87
N ALA A 19 15.94 -8.27 13.91
CA ALA A 19 15.73 -7.37 15.03
C ALA A 19 15.35 -5.94 14.56
N GLY A 20 14.29 -5.39 15.15
CA GLY A 20 13.74 -4.07 14.78
C GLY A 20 12.96 -4.02 13.45
N LYS A 21 12.82 -5.16 12.75
CA LYS A 21 12.01 -5.32 11.54
C LYS A 21 10.81 -6.28 11.74
N VAL A 22 10.59 -6.74 12.98
CA VAL A 22 9.49 -7.64 13.37
C VAL A 22 8.42 -6.84 14.09
N VAL A 23 7.15 -7.08 13.75
CA VAL A 23 6.00 -6.40 14.35
C VAL A 23 4.93 -7.42 14.72
N ARG A 24 4.38 -7.27 15.94
CA ARG A 24 3.25 -8.04 16.42
C ARG A 24 1.93 -7.56 15.81
N LYS A 25 1.40 -8.33 14.84
CA LYS A 25 0.19 -7.96 14.07
C LYS A 25 -1.12 -8.03 14.87
N ASP A 26 -1.14 -8.79 15.96
CA ASP A 26 -2.28 -8.83 16.88
C ASP A 26 -2.51 -7.47 17.56
N LEU A 27 -1.43 -6.76 17.90
CA LEU A 27 -1.50 -5.41 18.45
C LEU A 27 -2.10 -4.40 17.46
N THR A 28 -1.83 -4.57 16.17
CA THR A 28 -2.39 -3.72 15.11
C THR A 28 -3.92 -3.74 15.11
N LYS A 29 -4.53 -4.91 15.36
CA LYS A 29 -6.00 -5.05 15.42
C LYS A 29 -6.59 -4.25 16.58
N LEU A 30 -5.97 -4.30 17.75
CA LEU A 30 -6.42 -3.58 18.96
C LEU A 30 -6.41 -2.06 18.79
N ILE A 31 -5.51 -1.51 17.96
CA ILE A 31 -5.45 -0.06 17.70
C ILE A 31 -6.42 0.35 16.58
N LYS A 32 -6.59 -0.48 15.54
CA LYS A 32 -7.40 -0.15 14.36
C LYS A 32 -8.87 0.12 14.70
N GLU A 33 -9.41 -0.46 15.77
CA GLU A 33 -10.77 -0.21 16.23
C GLU A 33 -11.03 1.25 16.65
N GLY A 34 -9.98 2.03 16.98
CA GLY A 34 -10.10 3.43 17.40
C GLY A 34 -9.75 4.49 16.33
N ALA A 35 -9.14 4.12 15.21
CA ALA A 35 -8.66 5.07 14.21
C ALA A 35 -8.62 4.47 12.78
N ASN A 36 -9.18 5.21 11.81
CA ASN A 36 -9.10 4.85 10.38
C ASN A 36 -7.74 5.27 9.79
N VAL A 37 -6.71 4.48 10.12
CA VAL A 37 -5.31 4.68 9.75
C VAL A 37 -4.84 3.46 8.92
N PRO A 38 -4.03 3.65 7.86
CA PRO A 38 -3.49 2.51 7.12
C PRO A 38 -2.66 1.56 7.99
N VAL A 39 -2.74 0.26 7.74
CA VAL A 39 -2.09 -0.77 8.58
C VAL A 39 -0.58 -0.60 8.67
N TYR A 40 0.09 -0.32 7.55
CA TYR A 40 1.55 -0.11 7.55
C TYR A 40 2.00 1.09 8.40
N VAL A 41 1.15 2.11 8.59
CA VAL A 41 1.44 3.23 9.51
C VAL A 41 1.41 2.75 10.95
N LEU A 42 0.41 1.94 11.30
CA LEU A 42 0.30 1.34 12.62
C LEU A 42 1.46 0.39 12.90
N GLU A 43 1.79 -0.48 11.93
CA GLU A 43 2.89 -1.44 12.06
C GLU A 43 4.24 -0.74 12.26
N TYR A 44 4.50 0.36 11.56
CA TYR A 44 5.71 1.16 11.77
C TYR A 44 5.78 1.75 13.19
N LEU A 45 4.68 2.35 13.69
CA LEU A 45 4.64 2.89 15.04
C LEU A 45 4.82 1.78 16.08
N LEU A 46 4.14 0.65 15.91
CA LEU A 46 4.29 -0.53 16.78
C LEU A 46 5.71 -1.10 16.72
N GLY A 47 6.35 -1.13 15.56
CA GLY A 47 7.75 -1.54 15.43
C GLY A 47 8.73 -0.62 16.16
N MET A 48 8.39 0.66 16.36
CA MET A 48 9.24 1.58 17.12
C MET A 48 9.04 1.48 18.64
N TYR A 49 7.82 1.21 19.10
CA TYR A 49 7.47 1.31 20.52
C TYR A 49 7.13 -0.04 21.19
N CYS A 50 6.84 -1.08 20.41
CA CYS A 50 6.42 -2.40 20.88
C CYS A 50 7.31 -3.54 20.37
N ALA A 51 8.57 -3.27 20.02
CA ALA A 51 9.54 -4.27 19.54
C ALA A 51 10.22 -5.08 20.67
N SER A 52 9.47 -5.38 21.74
CA SER A 52 9.92 -6.19 22.88
C SER A 52 8.96 -7.36 23.08
N ASN A 53 9.45 -8.42 23.73
CA ASN A 53 8.63 -9.55 24.19
C ASN A 53 8.12 -9.38 25.63
N ASP A 54 8.52 -8.31 26.31
CA ASP A 54 8.06 -7.96 27.66
C ASP A 54 6.67 -7.32 27.59
N GLU A 55 5.69 -7.92 28.28
CA GLU A 55 4.29 -7.46 28.27
C GLU A 55 4.10 -6.04 28.84
N GLU A 56 4.92 -5.64 29.81
CA GLU A 56 4.83 -4.30 30.40
C GLU A 56 5.35 -3.25 29.41
N ILE A 57 6.49 -3.52 28.76
CA ILE A 57 7.03 -2.66 27.70
C ILE A 57 6.04 -2.54 26.54
N ILE A 58 5.41 -3.64 26.14
CA ILE A 58 4.39 -3.64 25.08
C ILE A 58 3.20 -2.77 25.49
N ARG A 59 2.71 -2.87 26.72
CA ARG A 59 1.57 -2.09 27.21
C ARG A 59 1.86 -0.59 27.15
N ASP A 60 3.02 -0.17 27.66
CA ASP A 60 3.41 1.24 27.67
C ASP A 60 3.67 1.76 26.24
N GLY A 61 4.24 0.90 25.38
CA GLY A 61 4.40 1.18 23.95
C GLY A 61 3.05 1.38 23.25
N MET A 62 2.06 0.56 23.55
CA MET A 62 0.70 0.67 23.01
C MET A 62 0.02 1.99 23.40
N GLU A 63 0.15 2.43 24.65
CA GLU A 63 -0.35 3.73 25.10
C GLU A 63 0.35 4.88 24.36
N THR A 64 1.67 4.79 24.19
CA THR A 64 2.47 5.76 23.43
C THR A 64 1.98 5.87 21.99
N VAL A 65 1.75 4.74 21.31
CA VAL A 65 1.23 4.74 19.93
C VAL A 65 -0.15 5.37 19.84
N LYS A 66 -1.05 5.06 20.78
CA LYS A 66 -2.39 5.67 20.84
C LYS A 66 -2.33 7.18 20.99
N ASN A 67 -1.44 7.68 21.85
CA ASN A 67 -1.24 9.12 22.07
C ASN A 67 -0.70 9.80 20.81
N ILE A 68 0.32 9.22 20.17
CA ILE A 68 0.88 9.75 18.91
C ILE A 68 -0.19 9.84 17.81
N LEU A 69 -1.02 8.80 17.65
CA LEU A 69 -2.09 8.81 16.66
C LEU A 69 -3.16 9.87 16.99
N ALA A 70 -3.56 9.98 18.26
CA ALA A 70 -4.55 10.97 18.67
C ALA A 70 -4.08 12.42 18.49
N GLU A 71 -2.78 12.68 18.68
CA GLU A 71 -2.23 14.03 18.60
C GLU A 71 -1.74 14.41 17.21
N ASN A 72 -1.13 13.48 16.47
CA ASN A 72 -0.39 13.78 15.25
C ASN A 72 -1.06 13.27 13.97
N TYR A 73 -1.93 12.25 14.01
CA TYR A 73 -2.60 11.80 12.78
C TYR A 73 -3.64 12.81 12.33
N VAL A 74 -3.50 13.30 11.09
CA VAL A 74 -4.43 14.29 10.55
C VAL A 74 -5.64 13.56 9.99
N ARG A 75 -6.79 13.79 10.60
CA ARG A 75 -8.09 13.41 10.02
C ARG A 75 -8.56 14.53 9.07
N PRO A 76 -8.94 14.23 7.81
CA PRO A 76 -9.30 15.26 6.84
C PRO A 76 -10.41 16.22 7.29
N ASP A 77 -11.36 15.74 8.10
CA ASP A 77 -12.44 16.53 8.70
C ASP A 77 -11.98 17.47 9.83
N GLU A 78 -10.83 17.21 10.44
CA GLU A 78 -10.21 18.05 11.47
C GLU A 78 -9.03 18.89 10.94
N ALA A 79 -8.81 18.95 9.62
CA ALA A 79 -7.64 19.57 9.02
C ALA A 79 -7.43 21.04 9.44
N GLU A 80 -8.49 21.85 9.48
CA GLU A 80 -8.40 23.27 9.86
C GLU A 80 -8.02 23.46 11.34
N LYS A 81 -8.48 22.57 12.22
CA LYS A 81 -8.08 22.56 13.64
C LYS A 81 -6.59 22.28 13.78
N VAL A 82 -6.04 21.36 12.98
CA VAL A 82 -4.60 21.08 12.95
C VAL A 82 -3.81 22.26 12.36
N LYS A 83 -4.27 22.89 11.27
CA LYS A 83 -3.65 24.11 10.72
C LYS A 83 -3.61 25.24 11.74
N SER A 84 -4.70 25.45 12.47
CA SER A 84 -4.75 26.43 13.57
C SER A 84 -3.70 26.10 14.64
N LYS A 85 -3.56 24.84 15.06
CA LYS A 85 -2.50 24.42 15.99
C LYS A 85 -1.09 24.71 15.46
N ILE A 86 -0.82 24.42 14.18
CA ILE A 86 0.48 24.70 13.54
C ILE A 86 0.75 26.21 13.59
N LYS A 87 -0.23 27.03 13.21
CA LYS A 87 -0.12 28.50 13.24
C LYS A 87 0.16 29.03 14.64
N GLU A 88 -0.63 28.65 15.64
CA GLU A 88 -0.48 29.15 17.01
C GLU A 88 0.82 28.72 17.68
N ARG A 89 1.34 27.53 17.32
CA ARG A 89 2.58 26.99 17.89
C ARG A 89 3.83 27.32 17.06
N GLY A 90 3.66 27.84 15.85
CA GLY A 90 4.73 28.04 14.85
C GLY A 90 5.28 26.74 14.23
N SER A 91 5.18 25.61 14.92
CA SER A 91 5.55 24.28 14.42
C SER A 91 4.72 23.18 15.06
N TYR A 92 4.38 22.15 14.28
CA TYR A 92 3.70 20.97 14.79
C TYR A 92 4.04 19.73 13.98
N LYS A 93 4.13 18.59 14.66
CA LYS A 93 4.36 17.29 14.03
C LYS A 93 3.04 16.66 13.63
N VAL A 94 2.95 16.16 12.41
CA VAL A 94 1.78 15.48 11.87
C VAL A 94 2.16 14.19 11.17
N ILE A 95 1.21 13.26 11.07
CA ILE A 95 1.29 12.05 10.26
C ILE A 95 0.36 12.25 9.08
N ASP A 96 0.95 12.32 7.88
CA ASP A 96 0.22 12.57 6.64
C ASP A 96 0.92 11.93 5.43
N LYS A 97 0.20 11.76 4.33
CA LYS A 97 0.75 11.36 3.03
C LYS A 97 1.25 12.60 2.29
N VAL A 98 2.55 12.62 2.03
CA VAL A 98 3.26 13.73 1.40
C VAL A 98 3.58 13.39 -0.06
N THR A 99 3.17 14.25 -0.99
CA THR A 99 3.55 14.19 -2.40
C THR A 99 4.25 15.49 -2.77
N VAL A 100 5.27 15.45 -3.61
CA VAL A 100 6.06 16.63 -3.99
C VAL A 100 5.94 16.89 -5.48
N ARG A 101 5.99 18.17 -5.87
CA ARG A 101 6.11 18.62 -7.26
C ARG A 101 7.16 19.72 -7.38
N LEU A 102 7.75 19.85 -8.56
CA LEU A 102 8.58 21.00 -8.91
C LEU A 102 7.68 22.18 -9.31
N ASN A 103 7.83 23.32 -8.66
CA ASN A 103 7.28 24.59 -9.10
C ASN A 103 8.32 25.33 -9.96
N GLU A 104 8.25 25.12 -11.28
CA GLU A 104 9.19 25.68 -12.26
C GLU A 104 9.18 27.21 -12.30
N ARG A 105 8.08 27.87 -11.88
CA ARG A 105 7.99 29.33 -11.88
C ARG A 105 8.81 29.95 -10.75
N ARG A 106 8.94 29.23 -9.65
CA ARG A 106 9.64 29.67 -8.43
C ARG A 106 10.97 28.94 -8.23
N ASP A 107 11.24 27.92 -9.03
CA ASP A 107 12.39 27.01 -8.93
C ASP A 107 12.53 26.39 -7.54
N ILE A 108 11.42 25.89 -6.99
CA ILE A 108 11.37 25.22 -5.68
C ILE A 108 10.52 23.95 -5.74
N TYR A 109 10.70 23.08 -4.76
CA TYR A 109 9.81 21.95 -4.54
C TYR A 109 8.67 22.34 -3.58
N GLU A 110 7.46 21.93 -3.93
CA GLU A 110 6.25 22.12 -3.13
C GLU A 110 5.67 20.75 -2.74
N ALA A 111 5.46 20.56 -1.44
CA ALA A 111 4.81 19.42 -0.85
C ALA A 111 3.29 19.64 -0.72
N LEU A 112 2.55 18.60 -1.07
CA LEU A 112 1.14 18.42 -0.82
C LEU A 112 0.99 17.44 0.34
N LEU A 113 0.39 17.92 1.44
CA LEU A 113 -0.03 17.11 2.58
C LEU A 113 -1.50 16.74 2.38
N SER A 114 -1.76 15.45 2.13
CA SER A 114 -3.04 14.98 1.61
C SER A 114 -4.20 15.20 2.59
N ASN A 115 -4.03 14.85 3.86
CA ASN A 115 -5.08 14.97 4.87
C ASN A 115 -5.15 16.38 5.45
N LEU A 116 -4.01 17.07 5.62
CA LEU A 116 -3.97 18.46 6.05
C LEU A 116 -4.50 19.40 4.96
N GLY A 117 -4.43 19.02 3.69
CA GLY A 117 -4.94 19.80 2.56
C GLY A 117 -4.09 21.02 2.23
N VAL A 118 -2.85 21.09 2.71
CA VAL A 118 -1.85 22.09 2.30
C VAL A 118 -1.22 21.61 1.00
N LYS A 119 -1.19 22.45 -0.04
CA LYS A 119 -0.85 22.04 -1.42
C LYS A 119 0.47 22.61 -1.94
N ASP A 120 1.06 23.51 -1.18
CA ASP A 120 2.16 24.38 -1.60
C ASP A 120 3.23 24.53 -0.50
N ALA A 121 3.27 23.61 0.47
CA ALA A 121 4.24 23.68 1.55
C ALA A 121 5.66 23.57 0.99
N GLU A 122 6.53 24.52 1.26
CA GLU A 122 7.89 24.50 0.70
C GLU A 122 8.69 23.37 1.33
N ILE A 123 9.38 22.57 0.50
CA ILE A 123 10.18 21.44 0.98
C ILE A 123 11.63 21.52 0.50
N PRO A 124 12.61 21.31 1.40
CA PRO A 124 14.02 21.25 1.03
C PRO A 124 14.34 20.16 -0.02
N ALA A 125 15.16 20.51 -1.02
CA ALA A 125 15.50 19.63 -2.14
C ALA A 125 16.27 18.35 -1.72
N ASN A 126 16.96 18.35 -0.58
CA ASN A 126 17.63 17.17 -0.05
C ASN A 126 16.66 16.03 0.26
N TYR A 127 15.46 16.33 0.77
CA TYR A 127 14.43 15.29 1.00
C TYR A 127 13.95 14.67 -0.30
N VAL A 128 13.81 15.48 -1.35
CA VAL A 128 13.38 14.99 -2.68
C VAL A 128 14.44 14.08 -3.29
N LYS A 129 15.72 14.45 -3.19
CA LYS A 129 16.84 13.62 -3.63
C LYS A 129 16.97 12.32 -2.85
N GLN A 130 16.71 12.38 -1.55
CA GLN A 130 16.80 11.21 -0.68
C GLN A 130 15.60 10.27 -0.85
N PHE A 131 14.41 10.80 -1.13
CA PHE A 131 13.16 10.05 -1.17
C PHE A 131 12.42 10.32 -2.50
N GLU A 132 12.93 9.78 -3.60
CA GLU A 132 12.40 10.01 -4.95
C GLU A 132 10.90 9.67 -5.09
N LYS A 133 10.41 8.71 -4.29
CA LYS A 133 8.99 8.33 -4.23
C LYS A 133 8.05 9.48 -3.86
N LEU A 134 8.55 10.55 -3.23
CA LEU A 134 7.77 11.78 -3.02
C LEU A 134 7.22 12.34 -4.34
N LEU A 135 7.91 12.15 -5.47
CA LEU A 135 7.51 12.66 -6.79
C LEU A 135 6.54 11.74 -7.55
N VAL A 136 6.38 10.49 -7.12
CA VAL A 136 5.73 9.41 -7.92
C VAL A 136 4.59 8.76 -7.12
N GLY A 137 3.70 9.59 -6.55
CA GLY A 137 2.50 9.12 -5.84
C GLY A 137 2.49 9.38 -4.33
N GLY A 138 3.62 9.81 -3.78
CA GLY A 138 3.76 10.27 -2.40
C GLY A 138 3.89 9.16 -1.37
N ILE A 139 4.46 9.49 -0.22
CA ILE A 139 4.80 8.57 0.86
C ILE A 139 4.17 9.01 2.16
N TRP A 140 3.79 8.06 3.02
CA TRP A 140 3.36 8.39 4.38
C TRP A 140 4.56 8.78 5.23
N CYS A 141 4.45 9.93 5.90
CA CYS A 141 5.53 10.51 6.67
C CYS A 141 5.03 10.98 8.04
N ILE A 142 5.94 10.90 9.01
CA ILE A 142 5.91 11.78 10.18
C ILE A 142 6.64 13.05 9.77
N VAL A 143 5.92 14.18 9.73
CA VAL A 143 6.44 15.44 9.21
C VAL A 143 6.24 16.57 10.21
N THR A 144 7.31 17.34 10.45
CA THR A 144 7.23 18.59 11.19
C THR A 144 6.90 19.70 10.21
N VAL A 145 5.74 20.33 10.40
CA VAL A 145 5.27 21.44 9.58
C VAL A 145 5.49 22.72 10.35
N HIS A 146 6.15 23.69 9.73
CA HIS A 146 6.29 25.05 10.24
C HIS A 146 5.22 25.95 9.64
N TYR A 147 4.82 26.96 10.40
CA TYR A 147 4.01 28.05 9.90
C TYR A 147 4.67 29.38 10.22
N TYR A 148 4.97 30.14 9.18
CA TYR A 148 5.51 31.48 9.28
C TYR A 148 4.93 32.35 8.16
N PHE A 149 4.28 33.45 8.53
CA PHE A 149 3.67 34.37 7.59
C PHE A 149 4.26 35.77 7.76
N GLU A 150 4.82 36.30 6.68
CA GLU A 150 5.23 37.70 6.58
C GLU A 150 4.39 38.46 5.56
N GLU A 151 4.11 39.73 5.85
CA GLU A 151 3.39 40.60 4.93
C GLU A 151 4.20 40.81 3.64
N GLY A 152 3.59 40.52 2.49
CA GLY A 152 4.25 40.58 1.18
C GLY A 152 4.99 39.30 0.78
N GLN A 153 4.97 38.24 1.60
CA GLN A 153 5.50 36.93 1.25
C GLN A 153 4.78 36.36 0.02
N LYS A 154 5.55 35.97 -0.99
CA LYS A 154 5.04 35.32 -2.21
C LYS A 154 4.92 33.80 -2.09
N GLY A 155 5.58 33.23 -1.09
CA GLY A 155 5.62 31.80 -0.82
C GLY A 155 4.49 31.31 0.08
N SER A 156 4.40 29.99 0.23
CA SER A 156 3.45 29.42 1.19
C SER A 156 3.93 29.74 2.60
N PRO A 157 3.04 30.07 3.55
CA PRO A 157 3.41 30.20 4.95
C PRO A 157 3.74 28.85 5.58
N PHE A 158 3.45 27.74 4.90
CA PHE A 158 3.79 26.40 5.36
C PHE A 158 5.13 25.94 4.78
N THR A 159 5.97 25.37 5.64
CA THR A 159 7.26 24.79 5.24
C THR A 159 7.45 23.44 5.92
N ILE A 160 8.06 22.50 5.20
CA ILE A 160 8.47 21.20 5.73
C ILE A 160 9.82 21.35 6.44
N GLY A 161 9.85 21.06 7.75
CA GLY A 161 11.08 21.02 8.55
C GLY A 161 11.72 19.64 8.51
N ASP A 162 11.27 18.76 9.40
CA ASP A 162 11.69 17.36 9.44
C ASP A 162 10.72 16.47 8.67
N LEU A 163 11.23 15.57 7.83
CA LEU A 163 10.44 14.58 7.12
C LEU A 163 11.02 13.19 7.34
N LYS A 164 10.27 12.34 8.05
CA LYS A 164 10.63 10.93 8.28
C LYS A 164 9.61 10.03 7.58
N PRO A 165 9.99 9.34 6.50
CA PRO A 165 9.15 8.32 5.89
C PRO A 165 8.80 7.22 6.89
N ILE A 166 7.55 6.79 6.87
CA ILE A 166 7.03 5.64 7.63
C ILE A 166 7.30 4.34 6.86
N GLN A 167 7.38 4.44 5.55
CA GLN A 167 7.80 3.35 4.67
C GLN A 167 9.31 3.20 4.71
N LEU A 168 9.83 1.98 4.55
CA LEU A 168 11.26 1.71 4.40
C LEU A 168 11.81 2.59 3.26
N PRO A 169 12.61 3.63 3.55
CA PRO A 169 13.05 4.57 2.53
C PRO A 169 14.10 3.93 1.61
N ASN A 170 14.91 3.04 2.18
CA ASN A 170 15.92 2.25 1.49
C ASN A 170 15.80 0.79 1.92
N MET A 171 15.83 -0.13 0.97
CA MET A 171 15.79 -1.57 1.21
C MET A 171 17.22 -2.10 1.38
N ASP A 172 17.56 -2.55 2.58
CA ASP A 172 18.80 -3.29 2.86
C ASP A 172 18.65 -4.74 2.38
N LEU A 173 18.90 -4.94 1.08
CA LEU A 173 18.82 -6.26 0.45
C LEU A 173 19.88 -7.23 0.97
N GLU A 174 21.07 -6.73 1.27
CA GLU A 174 22.18 -7.56 1.72
C GLU A 174 21.87 -8.13 3.11
N GLY A 175 21.39 -7.29 4.04
CA GLY A 175 20.90 -7.76 5.33
C GLY A 175 19.69 -8.71 5.23
N LEU A 176 18.79 -8.49 4.26
CA LEU A 176 17.68 -9.42 3.99
C LEU A 176 18.20 -10.79 3.55
N PHE A 177 19.15 -10.83 2.61
CA PHE A 177 19.72 -12.07 2.10
C PHE A 177 20.54 -12.82 3.15
N GLU A 178 21.33 -12.12 3.98
CA GLU A 178 22.04 -12.74 5.10
C GLU A 178 21.07 -13.32 6.13
N GLY A 179 20.04 -12.56 6.52
CA GLY A 179 19.01 -13.04 7.44
C GLY A 179 18.29 -14.28 6.91
N ARG A 180 17.90 -14.27 5.62
CA ARG A 180 17.22 -15.39 4.94
C ARG A 180 17.99 -16.71 5.03
N LYS A 181 19.33 -16.71 5.02
CA LYS A 181 20.15 -17.94 5.08
C LYS A 181 19.93 -18.75 6.35
N SER A 182 19.42 -18.12 7.41
CA SER A 182 19.19 -18.75 8.72
C SER A 182 17.86 -19.51 8.80
N PHE A 183 17.09 -19.55 7.71
CA PHE A 183 15.78 -20.19 7.63
C PHE A 183 15.80 -21.32 6.60
N SER A 184 15.11 -22.42 6.89
CA SER A 184 14.73 -23.40 5.86
C SER A 184 13.71 -22.79 4.88
N GLU A 185 13.49 -23.47 3.76
CA GLU A 185 12.44 -23.07 2.81
C GLU A 185 11.05 -23.06 3.44
N ALA A 186 10.67 -24.13 4.17
CA ALA A 186 9.39 -24.24 4.84
C ALA A 186 9.18 -23.12 5.88
N GLN A 187 10.20 -22.83 6.69
CA GLN A 187 10.14 -21.72 7.64
C GLN A 187 10.01 -20.38 6.93
N TRP A 188 10.67 -20.20 5.78
CA TRP A 188 10.55 -18.94 5.04
C TRP A 188 9.16 -18.73 4.42
N ILE A 189 8.53 -19.79 3.93
CA ILE A 189 7.12 -19.75 3.49
C ILE A 189 6.23 -19.29 4.65
N ASP A 190 6.46 -19.85 5.85
CA ASP A 190 5.74 -19.47 7.06
C ASP A 190 5.98 -18.00 7.44
N VAL A 191 7.22 -17.51 7.32
CA VAL A 191 7.57 -16.09 7.51
C VAL A 191 6.75 -15.21 6.55
N LEU A 192 6.69 -15.55 5.27
CA LEU A 192 5.97 -14.77 4.26
C LEU A 192 4.46 -14.78 4.52
N CYS A 193 3.86 -15.93 4.81
CA CYS A 193 2.45 -16.03 5.19
C CYS A 193 2.14 -15.16 6.41
N ARG A 194 2.94 -15.26 7.46
CA ARG A 194 2.76 -14.48 8.70
C ARG A 194 2.94 -12.97 8.46
N SER A 195 3.86 -12.59 7.58
CA SER A 195 4.08 -11.20 7.16
C SER A 195 2.86 -10.60 6.44
N THR A 196 2.01 -11.43 5.83
CA THR A 196 0.71 -11.00 5.26
C THR A 196 -0.47 -11.07 6.24
N GLY A 197 -0.22 -11.45 7.50
CA GLY A 197 -1.24 -11.55 8.55
C GLY A 197 -1.96 -12.90 8.62
N MET A 198 -1.42 -13.95 7.98
CA MET A 198 -1.97 -15.30 7.99
C MET A 198 -1.16 -16.19 8.93
N GLU A 199 -1.82 -16.97 9.80
CA GLU A 199 -1.11 -17.85 10.74
C GLU A 199 -0.79 -19.21 10.09
N PRO A 200 0.49 -19.50 9.77
CA PRO A 200 0.88 -20.72 9.07
C PRO A 200 0.54 -22.01 9.82
N SER A 201 0.44 -22.02 11.15
CA SER A 201 0.08 -23.23 11.90
C SER A 201 -1.36 -23.70 11.65
N ASN A 202 -2.22 -22.82 11.13
CA ASN A 202 -3.62 -23.13 10.81
C ASN A 202 -3.85 -23.45 9.33
N LEU A 203 -2.78 -23.60 8.55
CA LEU A 203 -2.85 -23.73 7.09
C LEU A 203 -2.16 -25.00 6.60
N ASP A 204 -2.86 -25.74 5.75
CA ASP A 204 -2.25 -26.82 4.99
C ASP A 204 -1.22 -26.27 4.00
N GLU A 205 -0.21 -27.09 3.67
CA GLU A 205 0.89 -26.70 2.78
C GLU A 205 0.40 -26.12 1.44
N ARG A 206 -0.61 -26.78 0.82
CA ARG A 206 -1.20 -26.29 -0.44
C ARG A 206 -1.82 -24.91 -0.30
N VAL A 207 -2.41 -24.59 0.84
CA VAL A 207 -3.02 -23.27 1.10
C VAL A 207 -1.93 -22.21 1.22
N LYS A 208 -0.80 -22.52 1.88
CA LYS A 208 0.35 -21.61 1.95
C LYS A 208 0.86 -21.21 0.56
N TRP A 209 1.00 -22.18 -0.35
CA TRP A 209 1.36 -21.91 -1.74
C TRP A 209 0.35 -21.00 -2.46
N HIS A 210 -0.96 -21.24 -2.29
CA HIS A 210 -1.98 -20.37 -2.87
C HIS A 210 -1.94 -18.94 -2.30
N LEU A 211 -1.61 -18.77 -1.02
CA LEU A 211 -1.43 -17.45 -0.42
C LEU A 211 -0.18 -16.74 -0.95
N MET A 212 0.91 -17.47 -1.21
CA MET A 212 2.11 -16.91 -1.85
C MET A 212 1.84 -16.41 -3.26
N VAL A 213 0.99 -17.09 -4.04
CA VAL A 213 0.61 -16.64 -5.39
C VAL A 213 -0.01 -15.24 -5.37
N ARG A 214 -0.74 -14.87 -4.30
CA ARG A 214 -1.29 -13.52 -4.15
C ARG A 214 -0.20 -12.43 -4.05
N MET A 215 1.04 -12.80 -3.73
CA MET A 215 2.17 -11.86 -3.63
C MET A 215 2.89 -11.63 -4.97
N ILE A 216 2.70 -12.49 -5.97
CA ILE A 216 3.37 -12.39 -7.28
C ILE A 216 3.12 -11.04 -7.97
N PRO A 217 1.90 -10.46 -7.96
CA PRO A 217 1.64 -9.14 -8.54
C PRO A 217 2.53 -8.00 -8.03
N PHE A 218 3.18 -8.15 -6.87
CA PHE A 218 4.05 -7.14 -6.28
C PHE A 218 5.53 -7.31 -6.62
N VAL A 219 5.92 -8.47 -7.16
CA VAL A 219 7.33 -8.80 -7.45
C VAL A 219 7.57 -9.03 -8.94
N GLU A 220 6.51 -9.34 -9.70
CA GLU A 220 6.54 -9.47 -11.15
C GLU A 220 5.70 -8.36 -11.80
N ASN A 221 6.28 -7.68 -12.79
CA ASN A 221 5.60 -6.63 -13.53
C ASN A 221 4.51 -7.21 -14.42
N ASN A 222 3.34 -6.56 -14.46
CA ASN A 222 2.21 -6.93 -15.31
C ASN A 222 1.78 -8.41 -15.13
N TYR A 223 1.88 -8.96 -13.91
CA TYR A 223 1.35 -10.29 -13.60
C TYR A 223 -0.14 -10.18 -13.28
N ASN A 224 -0.98 -10.49 -14.26
CA ASN A 224 -2.43 -10.38 -14.10
C ASN A 224 -3.00 -11.65 -13.50
N CYS A 225 -3.91 -11.52 -12.54
CA CYS A 225 -4.55 -12.68 -11.94
C CYS A 225 -5.99 -12.40 -11.50
N CYS A 226 -6.74 -13.49 -11.33
CA CYS A 226 -8.12 -13.46 -10.88
C CYS A 226 -8.27 -14.37 -9.66
N GLU A 227 -8.78 -13.81 -8.57
CA GLU A 227 -9.10 -14.54 -7.35
C GLU A 227 -10.60 -14.52 -7.08
N LEU A 228 -11.24 -15.65 -7.29
CA LEU A 228 -12.65 -15.87 -7.02
C LEU A 228 -12.82 -16.85 -5.86
N GLY A 229 -13.55 -16.45 -4.83
CA GLY A 229 -13.76 -17.32 -3.68
C GLY A 229 -14.89 -16.87 -2.76
N PRO A 230 -15.13 -17.61 -1.67
CA PRO A 230 -16.10 -17.22 -0.66
C PRO A 230 -15.76 -15.89 0.01
N ARG A 231 -16.73 -15.31 0.73
CA ARG A 231 -16.52 -14.11 1.55
C ARG A 231 -15.62 -14.44 2.76
N GLY A 232 -14.84 -13.46 3.22
CA GLY A 232 -14.06 -13.58 4.45
C GLY A 232 -12.71 -14.30 4.33
N THR A 233 -12.19 -14.54 3.12
CA THR A 233 -10.92 -15.26 2.89
C THR A 233 -9.67 -14.36 2.84
N GLY A 234 -9.79 -13.08 3.21
CA GLY A 234 -8.69 -12.11 3.18
C GLY A 234 -8.21 -11.70 1.78
N LYS A 235 -8.93 -12.09 0.72
CA LYS A 235 -8.61 -11.81 -0.70
C LYS A 235 -8.37 -10.32 -1.01
N SER A 236 -9.19 -9.39 -0.49
CA SER A 236 -8.96 -7.95 -0.67
C SER A 236 -7.89 -7.37 0.27
N HIS A 237 -7.54 -8.08 1.35
CA HIS A 237 -6.63 -7.56 2.40
C HIS A 237 -5.23 -7.32 1.85
N ILE A 238 -4.71 -8.27 1.07
CA ILE A 238 -3.33 -8.22 0.57
C ILE A 238 -3.10 -7.01 -0.33
N TYR A 239 -4.02 -6.75 -1.27
CA TYR A 239 -3.93 -5.63 -2.22
C TYR A 239 -4.23 -4.27 -1.61
N LYS A 240 -4.79 -4.24 -0.39
CA LYS A 240 -5.14 -3.01 0.31
C LYS A 240 -4.11 -2.61 1.38
N GLU A 241 -3.53 -3.57 2.09
CA GLU A 241 -2.85 -3.30 3.36
C GLU A 241 -1.36 -3.65 3.34
N ILE A 242 -0.87 -4.48 2.40
CA ILE A 242 0.52 -4.96 2.43
C ILE A 242 1.50 -4.02 1.74
N SER A 243 1.11 -3.43 0.61
CA SER A 243 1.97 -2.52 -0.14
C SER A 243 1.40 -1.12 -0.21
N PRO A 244 2.21 -0.08 0.00
CA PRO A 244 1.79 1.29 -0.30
C PRO A 244 1.76 1.59 -1.80
N ASN A 245 2.22 0.66 -2.64
CA ASN A 245 2.24 0.76 -4.09
C ASN A 245 1.16 -0.09 -4.75
N SER A 246 0.11 -0.50 -4.01
CA SER A 246 -1.11 -1.03 -4.59
C SER A 246 -2.31 -0.15 -4.33
N ILE A 247 -3.24 -0.18 -5.28
CA ILE A 247 -4.55 0.45 -5.15
C ILE A 247 -5.65 -0.59 -5.35
N LEU A 248 -6.62 -0.60 -4.43
CA LEU A 248 -7.83 -1.40 -4.54
C LEU A 248 -8.99 -0.49 -4.96
N ILE A 249 -9.54 -0.72 -6.15
CA ILE A 249 -10.70 -0.03 -6.69
C ILE A 249 -11.94 -0.80 -6.25
N SER A 250 -12.71 -0.22 -5.33
CA SER A 250 -13.98 -0.78 -4.85
C SER A 250 -15.17 -0.24 -5.64
N GLY A 251 -16.18 -1.09 -5.88
CA GLY A 251 -17.42 -0.71 -6.55
C GLY A 251 -17.35 -0.65 -8.09
N GLY A 252 -16.23 -1.08 -8.67
CA GLY A 252 -16.05 -1.40 -10.09
C GLY A 252 -16.23 -0.27 -11.11
N GLN A 253 -16.71 0.91 -10.73
CA GLN A 253 -16.84 2.05 -11.63
C GLN A 253 -15.50 2.76 -11.83
N THR A 254 -14.99 2.71 -13.06
CA THR A 254 -13.78 3.42 -13.46
C THR A 254 -13.94 4.03 -14.86
N THR A 255 -12.95 4.79 -15.28
CA THR A 255 -12.88 5.37 -16.63
C THR A 255 -11.51 5.06 -17.23
N VAL A 256 -11.43 5.09 -18.56
CA VAL A 256 -10.14 4.93 -19.24
C VAL A 256 -9.17 6.04 -18.84
N ALA A 257 -9.67 7.25 -18.60
CA ALA A 257 -8.84 8.37 -18.19
C ALA A 257 -8.23 8.18 -16.79
N ASN A 258 -8.98 7.57 -15.88
CA ASN A 258 -8.50 7.29 -14.52
C ASN A 258 -7.50 6.12 -14.53
N LEU A 259 -7.82 5.05 -15.25
CA LEU A 259 -7.01 3.83 -15.23
C LEU A 259 -5.74 3.96 -16.08
N PHE A 260 -5.85 4.50 -17.30
CA PHE A 260 -4.77 4.49 -18.30
C PHE A 260 -4.17 5.86 -18.57
N TYR A 261 -4.93 6.79 -19.16
CA TYR A 261 -4.36 8.08 -19.55
C TYR A 261 -5.40 9.19 -19.69
N ASN A 262 -5.14 10.31 -19.02
CA ASN A 262 -5.97 11.49 -19.10
C ASN A 262 -5.45 12.43 -20.19
N LEU A 263 -6.15 12.50 -21.32
CA LEU A 263 -5.78 13.34 -22.47
C LEU A 263 -5.80 14.84 -22.16
N ALA A 264 -6.71 15.30 -21.29
CA ALA A 264 -6.83 16.72 -20.95
C ALA A 264 -5.65 17.22 -20.11
N ARG A 265 -5.15 16.36 -19.20
CA ARG A 265 -4.01 16.68 -18.32
C ARG A 265 -2.66 16.18 -18.84
N ARG A 266 -2.67 15.33 -19.88
CA ARG A 266 -1.49 14.63 -20.40
C ARG A 266 -0.74 13.86 -19.32
N GLN A 267 -1.49 13.10 -18.52
CA GLN A 267 -0.95 12.35 -17.38
C GLN A 267 -1.39 10.89 -17.46
N VAL A 268 -0.46 10.00 -17.12
CA VAL A 268 -0.73 8.58 -16.97
C VAL A 268 -1.63 8.35 -15.76
N GLY A 269 -2.57 7.44 -15.92
CA GLY A 269 -3.51 7.00 -14.90
C GLY A 269 -2.89 5.99 -13.94
N LEU A 270 -3.74 5.27 -13.21
CA LEU A 270 -3.33 4.36 -12.15
C LEU A 270 -2.29 3.32 -12.60
N VAL A 271 -2.37 2.77 -13.80
CA VAL A 271 -1.42 1.73 -14.25
C VAL A 271 0.03 2.23 -14.37
N GLY A 272 0.25 3.53 -14.48
CA GLY A 272 1.60 4.11 -14.49
C GLY A 272 2.07 4.62 -13.12
N LEU A 273 1.22 4.56 -12.10
CA LEU A 273 1.48 5.11 -10.77
C LEU A 273 1.59 4.05 -9.68
N TRP A 274 1.08 2.84 -9.93
CA TRP A 274 0.99 1.76 -8.96
C TRP A 274 1.67 0.50 -9.50
N ASP A 275 2.19 -0.34 -8.61
CA ASP A 275 2.76 -1.65 -8.96
C ASP A 275 1.65 -2.68 -9.15
N CYS A 276 0.51 -2.50 -8.48
CA CYS A 276 -0.66 -3.37 -8.59
C CYS A 276 -1.96 -2.56 -8.53
N VAL A 277 -2.82 -2.75 -9.52
CA VAL A 277 -4.19 -2.22 -9.56
C VAL A 277 -5.16 -3.38 -9.40
N ALA A 278 -5.75 -3.48 -8.19
CA ALA A 278 -6.72 -4.51 -7.87
C ALA A 278 -8.15 -3.98 -8.00
N PHE A 279 -9.04 -4.77 -8.60
CA PHE A 279 -10.48 -4.51 -8.67
C PHE A 279 -11.18 -5.41 -7.66
N ASP A 280 -11.80 -4.82 -6.64
CA ASP A 280 -12.69 -5.56 -5.76
C ASP A 280 -14.09 -5.65 -6.36
N GLU A 281 -14.78 -6.74 -6.06
CA GLU A 281 -16.10 -7.04 -6.58
C GLU A 281 -16.16 -7.00 -8.12
N VAL A 282 -15.47 -7.94 -8.78
CA VAL A 282 -15.39 -8.01 -10.26
C VAL A 282 -16.73 -7.87 -10.99
N ALA A 283 -17.83 -8.34 -10.41
CA ALA A 283 -19.17 -8.23 -10.97
C ALA A 283 -19.63 -6.78 -11.18
N GLY A 284 -19.10 -5.85 -10.38
CA GLY A 284 -19.40 -4.42 -10.48
C GLY A 284 -18.55 -3.67 -11.49
N ILE A 285 -17.57 -4.31 -12.13
CA ILE A 285 -16.66 -3.62 -13.05
C ILE A 285 -17.45 -3.06 -14.23
N SER A 286 -17.36 -1.73 -14.39
CA SER A 286 -18.02 -1.02 -15.47
C SER A 286 -17.17 0.16 -15.91
N PHE A 287 -16.90 0.20 -17.22
CA PHE A 287 -16.26 1.33 -17.87
C PHE A 287 -17.31 2.25 -18.47
N LYS A 288 -17.21 3.55 -18.17
CA LYS A 288 -18.02 4.56 -18.86
C LYS A 288 -17.70 4.63 -20.35
N ASP A 289 -16.45 4.36 -20.70
CA ASP A 289 -15.94 4.35 -22.06
C ASP A 289 -16.09 2.96 -22.68
N LYS A 290 -16.63 2.88 -23.90
CA LYS A 290 -16.86 1.59 -24.60
C LYS A 290 -15.59 0.83 -24.94
N ASP A 291 -14.46 1.52 -25.06
CA ASP A 291 -13.16 0.96 -25.43
C ASP A 291 -12.33 0.50 -24.21
N GLY A 292 -12.81 0.70 -22.98
CA GLY A 292 -12.02 0.45 -21.78
C GLY A 292 -11.55 -1.00 -21.60
N VAL A 293 -12.43 -1.97 -21.89
CA VAL A 293 -12.08 -3.40 -21.82
C VAL A 293 -11.06 -3.77 -22.90
N GLN A 294 -11.16 -3.18 -24.11
CA GLN A 294 -10.21 -3.47 -25.18
C GLN A 294 -8.81 -2.94 -24.85
N ILE A 295 -8.72 -1.70 -24.34
CA ILE A 295 -7.45 -1.11 -23.90
C ILE A 295 -6.84 -1.92 -22.75
N MET A 296 -7.68 -2.37 -21.82
CA MET A 296 -7.26 -3.25 -20.73
C MET A 296 -6.65 -4.55 -21.22
N LYS A 297 -7.31 -5.22 -22.17
CA LYS A 297 -6.76 -6.42 -22.80
C LYS A 297 -5.40 -6.14 -23.43
N ASP A 298 -5.28 -5.07 -24.21
CA ASP A 298 -4.03 -4.76 -24.93
C ASP A 298 -2.88 -4.44 -23.96
N TYR A 299 -3.21 -3.77 -22.85
CA TYR A 299 -2.29 -3.56 -21.75
C TYR A 299 -1.84 -4.87 -21.08
N MET A 300 -2.79 -5.71 -20.65
CA MET A 300 -2.48 -6.97 -19.98
C MET A 300 -1.58 -7.88 -20.82
N ALA A 301 -1.77 -7.89 -22.14
CA ALA A 301 -0.92 -8.67 -23.06
C ALA A 301 0.49 -8.08 -23.29
N SER A 302 0.64 -6.76 -23.29
CA SER A 302 1.87 -6.12 -23.80
C SER A 302 2.64 -5.28 -22.77
N GLY A 303 2.07 -5.03 -21.59
CA GLY A 303 2.58 -4.04 -20.63
C GLY A 303 2.50 -2.60 -21.16
N SER A 304 1.77 -2.36 -22.25
CA SER A 304 1.68 -1.07 -22.91
C SER A 304 0.28 -0.80 -23.45
N PHE A 305 -0.07 0.47 -23.62
CA PHE A 305 -1.35 0.83 -24.22
C PHE A 305 -1.19 2.04 -25.14
N ALA A 306 -1.98 2.05 -26.22
CA ALA A 306 -2.03 3.16 -27.16
C ALA A 306 -3.17 4.13 -26.80
N ARG A 307 -2.84 5.39 -26.59
CA ARG A 307 -3.84 6.47 -26.45
C ARG A 307 -3.38 7.71 -27.22
N GLY A 308 -4.09 8.02 -28.30
CA GLY A 308 -3.70 9.11 -29.20
C GLY A 308 -2.65 8.63 -30.21
N ARG A 309 -1.48 9.28 -30.25
CA ARG A 309 -0.38 8.95 -31.18
C ARG A 309 0.78 8.18 -30.55
N ASP A 310 0.81 8.09 -29.22
CA ASP A 310 1.93 7.53 -28.48
C ASP A 310 1.53 6.22 -27.79
N SER A 311 2.47 5.27 -27.76
CA SER A 311 2.37 4.07 -26.94
C SER A 311 3.00 4.35 -25.58
N ILE A 312 2.29 4.02 -24.51
CA ILE A 312 2.73 4.26 -23.13
C ILE A 312 2.95 2.91 -22.45
N ASN A 313 4.16 2.70 -21.95
CA ASN A 313 4.50 1.53 -21.14
C ASN A 313 4.13 1.77 -19.68
N ALA A 314 3.66 0.73 -19.02
CA ALA A 314 3.41 0.70 -17.59
C ALA A 314 3.74 -0.69 -17.03
N TYR A 315 3.88 -0.79 -15.71
CA TYR A 315 4.35 -2.02 -15.06
C TYR A 315 3.33 -2.63 -14.10
N ALA A 316 2.21 -1.93 -13.85
CA ALA A 316 1.19 -2.36 -12.92
C ALA A 316 0.61 -3.73 -13.29
N SER A 317 0.58 -4.64 -12.33
CA SER A 317 -0.21 -5.86 -12.39
C SER A 317 -1.71 -5.54 -12.25
N MET A 318 -2.58 -6.24 -12.99
CA MET A 318 -4.03 -6.15 -12.81
C MET A 318 -4.58 -7.36 -12.07
N VAL A 319 -5.22 -7.12 -10.92
CA VAL A 319 -5.80 -8.19 -10.11
C VAL A 319 -7.31 -8.04 -10.01
N PHE A 320 -8.02 -9.14 -10.22
CA PHE A 320 -9.48 -9.17 -10.21
C PHE A 320 -9.97 -10.01 -9.03
N VAL A 321 -10.61 -9.38 -8.05
CA VAL A 321 -11.06 -10.04 -6.81
C VAL A 321 -12.58 -10.14 -6.78
N GLY A 322 -13.10 -11.36 -6.73
CA GLY A 322 -14.54 -11.62 -6.87
C GLY A 322 -15.07 -12.64 -5.87
N ASN A 323 -16.38 -12.58 -5.62
CA ASN A 323 -17.05 -13.56 -4.78
C ASN A 323 -17.74 -14.63 -5.64
N ILE A 324 -17.60 -15.90 -5.25
CA ILE A 324 -18.43 -16.99 -5.76
C ILE A 324 -19.51 -17.28 -4.72
N ASN A 325 -20.78 -17.17 -5.12
CA ASN A 325 -21.93 -17.36 -4.24
C ASN A 325 -22.53 -18.78 -4.32
N GLN A 326 -21.99 -19.65 -5.18
CA GLN A 326 -22.43 -21.03 -5.37
C GLN A 326 -21.25 -21.99 -5.21
N PRO A 327 -21.48 -23.26 -4.80
CA PRO A 327 -20.44 -24.28 -4.84
C PRO A 327 -19.83 -24.40 -6.25
N VAL A 328 -18.52 -24.57 -6.33
CA VAL A 328 -17.78 -24.68 -7.60
C VAL A 328 -18.35 -25.80 -8.47
N ASP A 329 -18.68 -26.96 -7.88
CA ASP A 329 -19.26 -28.11 -8.60
C ASP A 329 -20.61 -27.79 -9.26
N THR A 330 -21.40 -26.90 -8.65
CA THR A 330 -22.66 -26.44 -9.23
C THR A 330 -22.39 -25.45 -10.35
N LEU A 331 -21.49 -24.50 -10.13
CA LEU A 331 -21.17 -23.45 -11.10
C LEU A 331 -20.61 -24.03 -12.41
N VAL A 332 -19.77 -25.04 -12.34
CA VAL A 332 -19.20 -25.72 -13.52
C VAL A 332 -20.26 -26.52 -14.30
N LYS A 333 -21.36 -26.94 -13.65
CA LYS A 333 -22.47 -27.64 -14.31
C LYS A 333 -23.47 -26.69 -14.96
N THR A 334 -23.66 -25.51 -14.39
CA THR A 334 -24.69 -24.54 -14.82
C THR A 334 -24.13 -23.38 -15.64
N SER A 335 -22.83 -23.11 -15.56
CA SER A 335 -22.15 -21.97 -16.18
C SER A 335 -20.62 -22.22 -16.26
N HIS A 336 -19.80 -21.19 -16.01
CA HIS A 336 -18.34 -21.25 -15.98
C HIS A 336 -17.78 -20.58 -14.72
N LEU A 337 -16.51 -20.88 -14.37
CA LEU A 337 -15.85 -20.37 -13.16
C LEU A 337 -15.78 -18.83 -13.09
N LEU A 338 -15.81 -18.19 -14.26
CA LEU A 338 -15.67 -16.75 -14.43
C LEU A 338 -17.01 -16.02 -14.57
N ALA A 339 -18.12 -16.72 -14.30
CA ALA A 339 -19.47 -16.15 -14.32
C ALA A 339 -19.67 -14.89 -13.46
N PRO A 340 -18.88 -14.65 -12.39
CA PRO A 340 -18.95 -13.37 -11.67
C PRO A 340 -18.52 -12.14 -12.47
N PHE A 341 -17.85 -12.27 -13.61
CA PHE A 341 -17.43 -11.11 -14.42
C PHE A 341 -18.60 -10.47 -15.17
N PRO A 342 -18.51 -9.17 -15.52
CA PRO A 342 -19.44 -8.54 -16.43
C PRO A 342 -19.43 -9.23 -17.79
N GLU A 343 -20.59 -9.34 -18.45
CA GLU A 343 -20.71 -10.01 -19.76
C GLU A 343 -19.73 -9.47 -20.81
N THR A 344 -19.44 -8.18 -20.79
CA THR A 344 -18.49 -7.52 -21.71
C THR A 344 -17.03 -7.98 -21.52
N MET A 345 -16.72 -8.58 -20.37
CA MET A 345 -15.40 -9.11 -20.02
C MET A 345 -15.35 -10.63 -20.08
N ILE A 346 -16.48 -11.30 -20.30
CA ILE A 346 -16.52 -12.75 -20.57
C ILE A 346 -16.06 -12.96 -22.02
N ASP A 347 -14.75 -12.88 -22.22
CA ASP A 347 -14.06 -13.00 -23.49
C ASP A 347 -12.83 -13.89 -23.33
N SER A 348 -12.66 -14.87 -24.22
CA SER A 348 -11.52 -15.80 -24.17
C SER A 348 -10.17 -15.09 -24.20
N ALA A 349 -10.05 -14.02 -24.99
CA ALA A 349 -8.82 -13.24 -25.08
C ALA A 349 -8.58 -12.39 -23.83
N PHE A 350 -9.60 -12.10 -23.02
CA PHE A 350 -9.42 -11.42 -21.74
C PHE A 350 -8.79 -12.37 -20.71
N PHE A 351 -9.27 -13.61 -20.64
CA PHE A 351 -8.83 -14.58 -19.63
C PHE A 351 -7.52 -15.30 -19.95
N ASP A 352 -7.07 -15.23 -21.20
CA ASP A 352 -5.74 -15.71 -21.62
C ASP A 352 -4.59 -14.77 -21.20
N ARG A 353 -4.92 -13.51 -20.85
CA ARG A 353 -3.99 -12.43 -20.53
C ARG A 353 -4.01 -12.11 -19.03
#